data_AF-A0A1V5LFU5-F1
#
_entry.id   AF-A0A1V5LFU5-F1
#
_cell.length_a   1.000
_cell.length_b   1.000
_cell.length_c   1.000
_cell.angle_alpha   90.00
_cell.angle_beta   90.00
_cell.angle_gamma   90.00
#
_symmetry.space_group_name_H-M   'P 1'
#
loop_
_entity.id
_entity.type
_entity.pdbx_description
1 polymer ?
#
loop_
_entity_poly.entity_id
_entity_poly.type
_entity_poly.pdbx_seq_one_letter_code
_entity_poly.pdbx_strand_id
1 'polypeptide(L)' 'MRNLIREGKTHQIYTIMQTGAKYGMQTMDWALADLVRRRLITRELAEARSSNPEDLNRLITCGAA' A
#
# COMPACT_ATOMS: atom_id res chain seq x y z
N MET A 1 10.93 -1.07 13.92
CA MET A 1 11.63 -1.44 12.66
C MET A 1 13.00 -2.09 12.89
N ARG A 2 13.98 -1.42 13.53
CA ARG A 2 15.34 -1.98 13.73
C ARG A 2 15.39 -3.35 14.43
N ASN A 3 14.50 -3.60 15.39
CA ASN A 3 14.42 -4.87 16.10
C ASN A 3 13.95 -6.05 15.22
N LEU A 4 13.03 -5.81 14.28
CA LEU A 4 12.40 -6.85 13.47
C LEU A 4 13.32 -7.33 12.33
N ILE A 5 14.15 -6.42 11.83
CA ILE A 5 15.21 -6.72 10.86
C ILE A 5 16.25 -7.64 11.52
N ARG A 6 16.54 -7.41 12.81
CA ARG A 6 17.51 -8.20 13.59
C ARG A 6 16.97 -9.58 13.98
N GLU A 7 15.64 -9.71 14.17
CA GLU A 7 14.97 -10.99 14.46
C GLU A 7 14.59 -11.80 13.21
N GLY A 8 14.84 -11.30 11.98
CA GLY A 8 14.48 -12.00 10.74
C GLY A 8 12.97 -12.12 10.49
N LYS A 9 12.15 -11.37 11.23
CA LYS A 9 10.67 -11.39 11.12
C LYS A 9 10.20 -10.48 9.98
N THR A 10 10.70 -10.72 8.78
CA THR A 10 10.41 -9.94 7.56
C THR A 10 8.93 -9.88 7.22
N HIS A 11 8.15 -10.93 7.52
CA HIS A 11 6.70 -10.92 7.32
C HIS A 11 5.98 -9.89 8.21
N GLN A 12 6.45 -9.68 9.44
CA GLN A 12 5.86 -8.68 10.34
C GLN A 12 6.14 -7.26 9.87
N ILE A 13 7.20 -7.04 9.08
CA ILE A 13 7.51 -5.72 8.51
C ILE A 13 6.35 -5.26 7.63
N TYR A 14 5.69 -6.17 6.89
CA TYR A 14 4.53 -5.81 6.07
C TYR A 14 3.36 -5.32 6.93
N THR A 15 3.00 -6.03 8.00
CA THR A 15 1.94 -5.62 8.94
C THR A 15 2.24 -4.27 9.59
N ILE A 16 3.52 -4.02 9.91
CA ILE A 16 3.95 -2.78 10.54
C ILE A 16 4.00 -1.64 9.52
N MET A 17 4.33 -1.90 8.25
CA MET A 17 4.21 -0.91 7.19
C MET A 17 2.74 -0.53 6.94
N GLN A 18 1.82 -1.50 6.99
CA GLN A 18 0.39 -1.26 6.80
C GLN A 18 -0.23 -0.43 7.95
N THR A 19 0.15 -0.73 9.19
CA THR A 19 -0.32 0.03 10.38
C THR A 19 0.48 1.31 10.64
N GLY A 20 1.69 1.40 10.08
CA GLY A 20 2.60 2.52 10.20
C GLY A 20 2.30 3.69 9.27
N ALA A 21 1.14 3.73 8.61
CA ALA A 21 0.72 4.85 7.76
C ALA A 21 0.87 6.22 8.47
N LYS A 22 0.58 6.28 9.78
CA LYS A 22 0.76 7.48 10.60
C LYS A 22 2.21 7.95 10.73
N TYR A 23 3.16 7.05 10.56
CA TYR A 23 4.60 7.32 10.60
C TYR A 23 5.19 7.56 9.19
N GLY A 24 4.33 7.78 8.18
CA GLY A 24 4.75 7.96 6.79
C GLY A 24 5.16 6.67 6.09
N MET A 25 4.82 5.50 6.65
CA MET A 25 5.04 4.23 5.97
C MET A 25 3.98 4.04 4.90
N GLN A 26 4.41 3.65 3.70
CA GLN A 26 3.54 3.48 2.56
C GLN A 26 3.82 2.14 1.92
N THR A 27 2.78 1.32 1.78
CA THR A 27 2.88 0.09 0.98
C THR A 27 2.74 0.45 -0.50
N MET A 28 3.14 -0.49 -1.36
CA MET A 28 3.02 -0.34 -2.81
C MET A 28 1.58 -0.06 -3.24
N ASP A 29 0.61 -0.75 -2.63
CA ASP A 29 -0.82 -0.61 -2.91
C ASP A 29 -1.33 0.79 -2.54
N TRP A 30 -0.88 1.35 -1.41
CA TRP A 30 -1.18 2.72 -1.00
C TRP A 30 -0.59 3.77 -1.96
N ALA A 31 0.63 3.55 -2.44
CA ALA A 31 1.25 4.42 -3.45
C ALA A 31 0.52 4.37 -4.79
N LEU A 32 0.14 3.18 -5.25
CA LEU A 32 -0.65 3.02 -6.47
C LEU A 32 -2.03 3.68 -6.31
N ALA A 33 -2.72 3.50 -5.18
CA ALA A 33 -4.01 4.12 -4.94
C ALA A 33 -3.93 5.67 -4.93
N ASP A 34 -2.89 6.25 -4.34
CA ASP A 34 -2.64 7.71 -4.36
C ASP A 34 -2.35 8.22 -5.78
N LEU A 35 -1.54 7.50 -6.56
CA LEU A 35 -1.26 7.85 -7.95
C LEU A 35 -2.52 7.77 -8.84
N VAL A 36 -3.40 6.77 -8.62
CA VAL A 36 -4.70 6.68 -9.31
C VAL A 36 -5.61 7.83 -8.90
N ARG A 37 -5.67 8.17 -7.60
CA ARG A 37 -6.45 9.33 -7.10
C ARG A 37 -6.02 10.63 -7.75
N ARG A 38 -4.71 10.82 -7.91
CA ARG A 38 -4.12 11.98 -8.60
C ARG A 38 -4.28 11.94 -10.12
N ARG A 39 -4.92 10.90 -10.68
CA ARG A 39 -5.05 10.62 -12.12
C ARG A 39 -3.71 10.60 -12.87
N LEU A 40 -2.62 10.27 -12.17
CA LEU A 40 -1.29 10.10 -12.79
C LEU A 40 -1.16 8.76 -13.51
N ILE A 41 -1.94 7.76 -13.07
CA ILE A 41 -2.00 6.43 -13.69
C ILE A 41 -3.45 6.00 -13.87
N THR A 42 -3.70 5.16 -14.87
CA THR A 42 -5.01 4.52 -15.10
C THR A 42 -5.24 3.39 -14.09
N ARG A 43 -6.52 3.15 -13.77
CA ARG A 43 -6.90 2.06 -12.85
C ARG A 43 -6.39 0.71 -13.34
N GLU A 44 -6.50 0.46 -14.64
CA GLU A 44 -6.00 -0.75 -15.30
C GLU A 44 -4.49 -0.94 -15.15
N LEU A 45 -3.70 0.13 -15.27
CA LEU A 45 -2.25 0.08 -15.07
C LEU A 45 -1.90 -0.18 -13.60
N ALA A 46 -2.68 0.37 -12.67
CA ALA A 46 -2.52 0.12 -11.25
C ALA A 46 -2.90 -1.32 -10.88
N GLU A 47 -3.98 -1.85 -11.46
CA GLU A 47 -4.41 -3.25 -11.29
C GLU A 47 -3.36 -4.24 -11.84
N ALA A 48 -2.73 -3.91 -12.98
CA ALA A 48 -1.66 -4.73 -13.56
C ALA A 48 -0.34 -4.72 -12.76
N ARG A 49 -0.08 -3.67 -11.97
CA ARG A 49 1.11 -3.56 -11.12
C ARG A 49 0.89 -3.93 -9.66
N SER A 50 -0.36 -3.93 -9.21
CA SER A 50 -0.69 -4.25 -7.83
C SER A 50 -0.48 -5.73 -7.55
N SER A 51 0.05 -6.05 -6.38
CA SER A 51 0.12 -7.44 -5.93
C SER A 51 -1.27 -7.97 -5.54
N ASN A 52 -2.17 -7.08 -5.10
CA ASN A 52 -3.55 -7.41 -4.76
C ASN A 52 -4.52 -6.39 -5.41
N PRO A 53 -5.11 -6.69 -6.58
CA PRO A 53 -6.02 -5.77 -7.26
C PRO A 53 -7.29 -5.50 -6.44
N GLU A 54 -7.76 -6.45 -5.63
CA GLU A 54 -8.94 -6.27 -4.77
C GLU A 54 -8.72 -5.23 -3.66
N ASP A 55 -7.55 -5.27 -3.01
CA ASP A 55 -7.20 -4.34 -1.93
C ASP A 55 -6.99 -2.93 -2.51
N LEU A 56 -6.30 -2.85 -3.65
CA LEU A 56 -6.15 -1.60 -4.41
C LEU A 56 -7.50 -0.99 -4.79
N ASN A 57 -8.44 -1.79 -5.31
CA ASN A 57 -9.76 -1.30 -5.71
C ASN A 57 -10.56 -0.80 -4.50
N ARG A 58 -10.45 -1.48 -3.35
CA ARG A 58 -10.99 -1.00 -2.08
C ARG A 58 -10.36 0.34 -1.68
N LEU A 59 -9.04 0.49 -1.74
CA LEU A 59 -8.35 1.73 -1.39
C LEU A 59 -8.77 2.90 -2.29
N ILE A 60 -8.89 2.67 -3.60
CA ILE A 60 -9.34 3.68 -4.57
C ILE A 60 -10.79 4.10 -4.27
N THR A 61 -11.68 3.13 -4.09
CA THR A 61 -13.13 3.36 -3.87
C THR A 61 -13.43 3.95 -2.49
N CYS A 62 -12.67 3.59 -1.44
CA CYS A 62 -13.00 3.88 -0.05
C CYS A 62 -12.58 5.29 0.44
N GLY A 63 -11.66 6.00 -0.21
CA GLY A 63 -11.37 7.40 0.15
C GLY A 63 -12.33 8.40 -0.50
N ALA A 64 -13.62 8.06 -0.52
CA ALA A 64 -14.74 8.91 -0.89
C ALA A 64 -15.72 8.96 0.28
N ALA A 65 -15.27 9.52 1.40
CA ALA A 65 -16.09 9.98 2.51
C ALA A 65 -15.37 11.14 3.20
#